data_AF-A0A380DRQ4-F1
#
_entry.id   AF-A0A380DRQ4-F1
#
_cell.length_a   1.000
_cell.length_b   1.000
_cell.length_c   1.000
_cell.angle_alpha   90.00
_cell.angle_beta   90.00
_cell.angle_gamma   90.00
#
_symmetry.space_group_name_H-M   'P 1'
#
loop_
_entity.id
_entity.type
_entity.pdbx_description
1 polymer ?
#
loop_
_entity_poly.entity_id
_entity_poly.type
_entity_poly.pdbx_seq_one_letter_code
_entity_poly.pdbx_strand_id
1 'polypeptide(L)'
;MCFFDIPIQVLLIIASAYATWIAKRVGLTWQDLEKGIAERLNTAMPAILIILAVGIIVGSWMFSGTVPALIYYGLDLLNPSYFLISAFFISAVTSVATGTAWGSASTAGIALISIGNQLGIPPGMAAGAIIAGAVFWR
;
A
#
# COMPACT_ATOMS: atom_id res chain seq x y z
N MET A 1 -6.69 -13.49 -3.58
CA MET A 1 -7.78 -13.26 -2.61
C MET A 1 -9.15 -13.72 -3.10
N CYS A 2 -9.32 -14.17 -4.37
CA CYS A 2 -10.65 -14.46 -4.95
C CYS A 2 -11.04 -15.94 -5.16
N PHE A 3 -10.33 -16.94 -4.62
CA PHE A 3 -10.69 -18.35 -4.88
C PHE A 3 -10.89 -19.24 -3.65
N PHE A 4 -10.45 -18.80 -2.47
CA PHE A 4 -10.66 -19.50 -1.21
C PHE A 4 -10.65 -18.40 -0.14
N ASP A 5 -11.77 -18.16 0.55
CA ASP A 5 -11.90 -17.25 1.70
C ASP A 5 -11.09 -17.74 2.92
N ILE A 6 -9.85 -18.20 2.70
CA ILE A 6 -8.95 -18.65 3.75
C ILE A 6 -8.36 -17.40 4.42
N PRO A 7 -8.46 -17.29 5.75
CA PRO A 7 -7.87 -16.17 6.47
C PRO A 7 -6.35 -16.13 6.24
N ILE A 8 -5.82 -14.93 6.03
CA ILE A 8 -4.40 -14.67 5.74
C ILE A 8 -3.46 -15.33 6.76
N GLN A 9 -3.89 -15.42 8.01
CA GLN A 9 -3.14 -16.07 9.10
C GLN A 9 -2.86 -17.54 8.82
N VAL A 10 -3.83 -18.29 8.28
CA VAL A 10 -3.65 -19.71 7.96
C VAL A 10 -2.63 -19.87 6.83
N LEU A 11 -2.68 -19.00 5.82
CA LEU A 11 -1.73 -19.01 4.72
C LEU A 11 -0.30 -18.74 5.20
N LEU A 12 -0.13 -17.79 6.12
CA LEU A 12 1.18 -17.46 6.72
C LEU A 12 1.75 -18.61 7.54
N ILE A 13 0.90 -19.33 8.29
CA ILE A 13 1.33 -20.51 9.08
C ILE A 13 1.78 -21.65 8.16
N ILE A 14 1.05 -21.91 7.07
CA ILE A 14 1.42 -22.95 6.11
C ILE A 14 2.73 -22.58 5.39
N ALA A 15 2.87 -21.32 4.97
CA ALA A 15 4.08 -20.83 4.33
C ALA A 15 5.31 -20.90 5.26
N SER A 16 5.16 -20.54 6.54
CA SER A 16 6.25 -20.63 7.52
C SER A 16 6.62 -22.09 7.82
N ALA A 17 5.64 -22.98 7.97
CA ALA A 17 5.89 -24.42 8.13
C ALA A 17 6.67 -25.00 6.93
N TYR A 18 6.28 -24.62 5.71
CA TYR A 18 6.97 -25.03 4.49
C TYR A 18 8.40 -24.47 4.42
N ALA A 19 8.59 -23.19 4.76
CA ALA A 19 9.90 -22.55 4.81
C ALA A 19 10.82 -23.21 5.85
N THR A 20 10.31 -23.54 7.04
CA THR A 20 11.06 -24.27 8.08
C THR A 20 11.43 -25.69 7.62
N TRP A 21 10.55 -26.36 6.87
CA TRP A 21 10.84 -27.69 6.32
C TRP A 21 11.97 -27.65 5.28
N ILE A 22 11.95 -26.67 4.37
CA ILE A 22 13.04 -26.43 3.42
C ILE A 22 14.34 -26.09 4.16
N ALA A 23 14.28 -25.21 5.17
CA ALA A 23 15.45 -24.83 5.93
C ALA A 23 16.14 -26.03 6.60
N LYS A 24 15.36 -26.97 7.14
CA LYS A 24 15.88 -28.25 7.66
C LYS A 24 16.53 -29.11 6.57
N ARG A 25 15.97 -29.15 5.35
CA ARG A 25 16.53 -29.89 4.21
C ARG A 25 17.85 -29.30 3.69
N VAL A 26 18.02 -27.98 3.79
CA VAL A 26 19.24 -27.25 3.40
C VAL A 26 20.34 -27.36 4.48
N GLY A 27 20.01 -27.89 5.66
CA GLY A 27 20.96 -28.06 6.77
C GLY A 27 21.17 -26.78 7.60
N LEU A 28 20.28 -25.80 7.47
CA LEU A 28 20.31 -24.59 8.30
C LEU A 28 20.02 -24.95 9.76
N THR A 29 20.81 -24.39 10.67
CA THR A 29 20.58 -24.57 12.10
C THR A 29 19.45 -23.67 12.58
N TRP A 30 18.88 -23.97 13.74
CA TRP A 30 17.87 -23.10 14.37
C TRP A 30 18.41 -21.69 14.65
N GLN A 31 19.70 -21.57 14.96
CA GLN A 31 20.38 -20.30 15.21
C GLN A 31 20.48 -19.45 13.94
N ASP A 32 20.68 -20.07 12.77
CA ASP A 32 20.70 -19.35 11.48
C ASP A 32 19.33 -18.79 11.12
N LEU A 33 18.26 -19.54 11.42
CA LEU A 33 16.88 -19.09 11.24
C LEU A 33 16.55 -17.90 12.15
N GLU A 34 16.89 -18.00 13.44
CA GLU A 34 16.67 -16.92 14.40
C GLU A 34 17.43 -15.65 14.00
N LYS A 35 18.71 -15.79 13.64
CA LYS A 35 19.54 -14.67 13.17
C LYS A 35 18.98 -14.05 11.90
N GLY A 36 18.55 -14.86 10.94
CA GLY A 36 17.90 -14.39 9.72
C GLY A 36 16.63 -13.58 10.01
N ILE A 37 15.77 -14.06 10.91
CA ILE A 37 14.55 -13.33 11.31
C ILE A 37 14.92 -12.02 12.00
N ALA A 38 15.86 -12.02 12.94
CA ALA A 38 16.30 -10.84 13.66
C ALA A 38 16.90 -9.77 12.73
N GLU A 39 17.69 -10.18 11.74
CA GLU A 39 18.27 -9.28 10.74
C GLU A 39 17.18 -8.63 9.88
N ARG A 40 16.18 -9.42 9.43
CA ARG A 40 15.02 -8.86 8.70
C ARG A 40 14.22 -7.88 9.55
N LEU A 41 13.98 -8.20 10.82
CA LEU A 41 13.30 -7.28 11.75
C LEU A 41 14.09 -5.99 11.93
N ASN A 42 15.40 -6.07 12.15
CA ASN A 42 16.26 -4.90 12.29
C ASN A 42 16.24 -4.01 11.04
N THR A 43 16.23 -4.59 9.84
CA THR A 43 16.09 -3.79 8.61
C THR A 43 14.71 -3.12 8.47
N ALA A 44 13.67 -3.64 9.11
CA ALA A 44 12.32 -3.06 9.08
C ALA A 44 12.09 -2.01 10.19
N MET A 45 12.89 -2.03 11.27
CA MET A 45 12.76 -1.09 12.40
C MET A 45 12.70 0.38 11.99
N PRO A 46 13.59 0.91 11.12
CA PRO A 46 13.52 2.30 10.69
C PRO A 46 12.20 2.65 9.99
N ALA A 47 11.70 1.75 9.14
CA ALA A 47 10.44 1.96 8.42
C ALA A 47 9.24 2.02 9.38
N ILE A 48 9.22 1.18 10.41
CA ILE A 48 8.18 1.19 11.45
C ILE A 48 8.17 2.53 12.19
N LEU A 49 9.35 3.05 12.56
CA LEU A 49 9.48 4.35 13.23
C LEU A 49 8.99 5.50 12.34
N ILE A 50 9.28 5.46 11.04
CA ILE A 50 8.79 6.46 10.07
C ILE A 50 7.26 6.41 9.98
N ILE A 51 6.66 5.22 9.83
CA ILE A 51 5.21 5.06 9.74
C ILE A 51 4.53 5.58 11.02
N LEU A 52 5.13 5.32 12.19
CA LEU A 52 4.64 5.82 13.46
C LEU A 52 4.67 7.36 13.52
N ALA A 53 5.80 7.97 13.14
CA ALA A 53 5.93 9.43 13.10
C ALA A 53 4.92 10.07 12.14
N VAL A 54 4.76 9.51 10.94
CA VAL A 54 3.75 9.97 9.97
C VAL A 54 2.33 9.83 10.54
N GLY A 55 2.04 8.73 11.24
CA GLY A 55 0.76 8.53 11.91
C GLY A 55 0.43 9.62 12.93
N ILE A 56 1.41 10.05 13.73
CA ILE A 56 1.24 11.15 14.70
C ILE A 56 0.95 12.47 13.98
N ILE A 57 1.68 12.76 12.88
CA ILE A 57 1.49 13.98 12.08
C ILE A 57 0.08 14.02 11.47
N VAL A 58 -0.33 12.93 10.81
CA VAL A 58 -1.65 12.84 10.17
C VAL A 58 -2.76 12.91 11.22
N GLY A 59 -2.61 12.24 12.37
CA GLY A 59 -3.56 12.33 13.48
C GLY A 59 -3.71 13.77 14.02
N SER A 60 -2.60 14.50 14.12
CA SER A 60 -2.60 15.91 14.55
C SER A 60 -3.33 16.81 13.55
N TRP A 61 -3.14 16.60 12.24
CA TRP A 61 -3.84 17.35 11.21
C TRP A 61 -5.33 17.00 11.09
N MET A 62 -5.69 15.75 11.38
CA MET A 62 -7.09 15.34 11.46
C MET A 62 -7.81 16.10 12.60
N PHE A 63 -7.16 16.24 13.76
CA PHE A 63 -7.71 17.00 14.88
C PHE A 63 -7.79 18.52 14.57
N SER A 64 -6.78 19.06 13.88
CA SER A 64 -6.75 20.48 13.46
C SER A 64 -7.72 20.80 12.31
N GLY A 65 -8.39 19.82 11.71
CA GLY A 65 -9.30 20.04 10.58
C GLY A 65 -8.60 20.33 9.24
N THR A 66 -7.27 20.34 9.18
CA THR A 66 -6.50 20.63 7.96
C THR A 66 -6.70 19.54 6.90
N VAL A 67 -6.66 18.26 7.27
CA VAL A 67 -6.88 17.14 6.32
C VAL A 67 -8.34 17.11 5.83
N PRO A 68 -9.37 17.20 6.68
CA PRO A 68 -10.75 17.33 6.23
C PRO A 68 -10.99 18.50 5.26
N ALA A 69 -10.40 19.67 5.54
CA ALA A 69 -10.51 20.82 4.66
C ALA A 69 -9.89 20.56 3.29
N LEU A 70 -8.70 19.94 3.24
CA LEU A 70 -8.05 19.55 1.98
C LEU A 70 -8.89 18.55 1.17
N ILE A 71 -9.57 17.61 1.83
CA ILE A 71 -10.47 16.66 1.16
C ILE A 71 -11.68 17.40 0.56
N TYR A 72 -12.31 18.30 1.33
CA TYR A 72 -13.46 19.07 0.87
C TYR A 72 -13.14 19.91 -0.37
N TYR A 73 -12.05 20.69 -0.32
CA TYR A 73 -11.62 21.49 -1.48
C TYR A 73 -11.11 20.65 -2.65
N GLY A 74 -10.51 19.48 -2.37
CA GLY A 74 -10.07 18.55 -3.41
C GLY A 74 -11.24 17.93 -4.20
N LEU A 75 -12.37 17.68 -3.54
CA LEU A 75 -13.59 17.17 -4.18
C LEU A 75 -14.24 18.22 -5.10
N ASP A 76 -14.25 19.50 -4.71
CA ASP A 76 -14.73 20.58 -5.58
C ASP A 76 -13.88 20.74 -6.86
N LEU A 77 -12.59 20.40 -6.80
CA LEU A 77 -11.68 20.44 -7.95
C LEU A 77 -11.89 19.25 -8.91
N LEU A 78 -12.42 18.12 -8.42
CA LEU A 78 -12.56 16.87 -9.15
C LEU A 78 -13.99 16.66 -9.63
N ASN A 79 -14.28 17.10 -10.86
CA ASN A 79 -15.51 16.74 -11.53
C ASN A 79 -15.53 15.21 -11.80
N PRO A 80 -16.59 14.46 -11.42
CA PRO A 80 -16.65 13.00 -11.54
C PRO A 80 -16.32 12.47 -12.94
N SER A 81 -16.65 13.26 -13.98
CA SER A 81 -16.43 12.91 -15.38
C SER A 81 -14.95 12.79 -15.78
N TYR A 82 -14.02 13.48 -15.11
CA TYR A 82 -12.58 13.45 -15.42
C TYR A 82 -11.76 12.60 -14.45
N PHE A 83 -12.39 12.06 -13.40
CA PHE A 83 -11.71 11.38 -12.31
C PHE A 83 -10.80 10.24 -12.79
N LEU A 84 -11.25 9.40 -13.71
CA LEU A 84 -10.46 8.25 -14.19
C LEU A 84 -9.18 8.68 -14.91
N ILE A 85 -9.25 9.77 -15.67
CA ILE A 85 -8.10 10.32 -16.41
C ILE A 85 -7.13 10.98 -15.42
N SER A 86 -7.64 11.79 -14.50
CA SER A 86 -6.84 12.41 -13.44
C SER A 86 -6.16 11.35 -12.57
N ALA A 87 -6.86 10.27 -12.20
CA ALA A 87 -6.32 9.18 -11.41
C ALA A 87 -5.12 8.51 -12.11
N PHE A 88 -5.22 8.27 -13.42
CA PHE A 88 -4.12 7.73 -14.22
C PHE A 88 -2.89 8.66 -14.23
N PHE A 89 -3.08 9.96 -14.49
CA PHE A 89 -1.96 10.90 -14.53
C PHE A 89 -1.30 11.09 -13.17
N ILE A 90 -2.11 11.21 -12.10
CA ILE A 90 -1.60 11.35 -10.73
C ILE A 90 -0.79 10.12 -10.33
N SER A 91 -1.28 8.90 -10.61
CA SER A 91 -0.55 7.68 -10.30
C SER A 91 0.70 7.50 -11.18
N ALA A 92 0.67 7.93 -12.44
CA ALA A 92 1.85 7.95 -13.32
C ALA A 92 2.94 8.91 -12.83
N VAL A 93 2.58 10.17 -12.54
CA VAL A 93 3.53 11.16 -12.01
C VAL A 93 4.11 10.72 -10.68
N THR A 94 3.27 10.20 -9.77
CA THR A 94 3.73 9.67 -8.48
C THR A 94 4.68 8.48 -8.68
N SER A 95 4.44 7.63 -9.68
CA SER A 95 5.32 6.51 -9.99
C SER A 95 6.66 6.91 -10.59
N VAL A 96 6.67 7.94 -11.43
CA VAL A 96 7.91 8.56 -11.91
C VAL A 96 8.72 9.12 -10.73
N ALA A 97 8.05 9.82 -9.80
CA ALA A 97 8.71 10.43 -8.65
C ALA A 97 9.19 9.40 -7.60
N THR A 98 8.41 8.35 -7.33
CA THR A 98 8.72 7.33 -6.33
C THR A 98 9.64 6.22 -6.88
N GLY A 99 9.79 6.14 -8.21
CA GLY A 99 10.61 5.15 -8.90
C GLY A 99 10.09 3.71 -8.82
N THR A 100 8.96 3.46 -8.17
CA THR A 100 8.36 2.13 -7.99
C THR A 100 6.85 2.15 -8.15
N ALA A 101 6.33 1.20 -8.93
CA ALA A 101 4.89 1.05 -9.17
C ALA A 101 4.12 0.69 -7.88
N TRP A 102 4.68 -0.21 -7.06
CA TRP A 102 4.05 -0.69 -5.82
C TRP A 102 3.93 0.38 -4.74
N GLY A 103 4.95 1.25 -4.59
CA GLY A 103 4.89 2.37 -3.65
C GLY A 103 3.80 3.37 -4.02
N SER A 104 3.71 3.70 -5.30
CA SER A 104 2.76 4.69 -5.83
C SER A 104 1.31 4.21 -5.79
N ALA A 105 1.08 2.93 -6.08
CA ALA A 105 -0.22 2.30 -5.91
C ALA A 105 -0.67 2.30 -4.43
N SER A 106 0.28 2.17 -3.49
CA SER A 106 -0.02 2.12 -2.06
C SER A 106 -0.32 3.51 -1.45
N THR A 107 0.39 4.56 -1.87
CA THR A 107 0.21 5.91 -1.30
C THR A 107 -0.88 6.69 -2.04
N ALA A 108 -0.65 7.00 -3.32
CA ALA A 108 -1.59 7.77 -4.13
C ALA A 108 -2.81 6.93 -4.55
N GLY A 109 -2.61 5.65 -4.86
CA GLY A 109 -3.69 4.77 -5.31
C GLY A 109 -4.78 4.54 -4.27
N ILE A 110 -4.42 4.24 -3.01
CA ILE A 110 -5.42 4.06 -1.94
C ILE A 110 -6.20 5.35 -1.67
N ALA A 111 -5.52 6.50 -1.70
CA ALA A 111 -6.19 7.80 -1.57
C ALA A 111 -7.19 8.06 -2.69
N LEU A 112 -6.82 7.78 -3.94
CA LEU A 112 -7.70 7.90 -5.10
C LEU A 112 -8.88 6.92 -5.02
N ILE A 113 -8.67 5.66 -4.62
CA ILE A 113 -9.78 4.70 -4.42
C ILE A 113 -10.77 5.21 -3.35
N SER A 114 -10.27 5.79 -2.26
CA SER A 114 -11.11 6.39 -1.21
C SER A 114 -11.99 7.53 -1.75
N ILE A 115 -11.41 8.41 -2.57
CA ILE A 115 -12.14 9.51 -3.21
C ILE A 115 -13.13 8.98 -4.26
N GLY A 116 -12.72 8.02 -5.09
CA GLY A 116 -13.57 7.39 -6.10
C GLY A 116 -14.80 6.70 -5.49
N ASN A 117 -14.64 6.08 -4.31
CA ASN A 117 -15.76 5.53 -3.55
C ASN A 117 -16.73 6.61 -3.06
N GLN A 118 -16.24 7.78 -2.63
CA GLN A 118 -17.10 8.91 -2.27
C GLN A 118 -17.83 9.52 -3.48
N LEU A 119 -17.21 9.49 -4.66
CA LEU A 119 -17.79 9.95 -5.92
C LEU A 119 -18.74 8.92 -6.59
N GLY A 120 -18.92 7.74 -5.99
CA GLY A 120 -19.78 6.67 -6.54
C GLY A 120 -19.20 5.95 -7.77
N ILE A 121 -17.90 6.08 -8.00
CA ILE A 121 -17.23 5.46 -9.16
C ILE A 121 -16.99 3.97 -8.86
N PRO A 122 -17.28 3.05 -9.81
CA PRO A 122 -17.00 1.64 -9.62
C PRO A 122 -15.53 1.38 -9.24
N PRO A 123 -15.25 0.68 -8.13
CA PRO A 123 -13.90 0.51 -7.61
C PRO A 123 -13.00 -0.25 -8.60
N GLY A 124 -13.57 -1.12 -9.44
CA GLY A 124 -12.84 -1.81 -10.50
C GLY A 124 -12.30 -0.87 -11.58
N MET A 125 -13.05 0.17 -11.97
CA MET A 125 -12.59 1.15 -12.96
C MET A 125 -11.53 2.07 -12.36
N ALA A 126 -11.73 2.52 -11.11
CA ALA A 126 -10.74 3.33 -10.40
C ALA A 126 -9.42 2.54 -10.21
N ALA A 127 -9.50 1.30 -9.77
CA ALA A 127 -8.33 0.43 -9.61
C ALA A 127 -7.60 0.19 -10.95
N GLY A 128 -8.35 -0.04 -12.04
CA GLY A 128 -7.76 -0.20 -13.38
C GLY A 128 -6.97 1.03 -13.83
N ALA A 129 -7.54 2.24 -13.69
CA ALA A 129 -6.87 3.49 -14.05
C ALA A 129 -5.62 3.75 -13.19
N ILE A 130 -5.70 3.48 -11.88
CA ILE A 130 -4.60 3.65 -10.95
C ILE A 130 -3.45 2.68 -11.27
N ILE A 131 -3.75 1.40 -11.48
CA ILE A 131 -2.73 0.39 -11.82
C ILE A 131 -2.10 0.72 -13.17
N ALA A 132 -2.89 1.11 -14.16
CA ALA A 132 -2.36 1.51 -15.47
C ALA A 132 -1.38 2.69 -15.34
N GLY A 133 -1.70 3.71 -14.54
CA GLY A 133 -0.79 4.84 -14.30
C GLY A 133 0.42 4.46 -13.43
N ALA A 134 0.23 3.67 -12.38
CA ALA A 134 1.33 3.23 -11.52
C ALA A 134 2.35 2.34 -12.26
N VAL A 135 1.90 1.57 -13.26
CA VAL A 135 2.78 0.73 -14.09
C VAL A 135 3.42 1.54 -15.23
N PHE A 136 2.94 2.74 -15.54
CA PHE A 136 3.47 3.58 -16.64
C PHE A 136 4.97 3.90 -16.55
N TRP A 137 5.55 3.89 -15.35
CA TRP A 137 6.99 4.09 -15.14
C TRP A 137 7.85 2.87 -15.51
N ARG A 138 7.27 1.67 -15.65
CA ARG A 138 7.97 0.47 -16.13
C ARG A 138 7.92 0.38 -17.64
#